data_AF-A0A5C5G6C4-F1
#
_entry.id   AF-A0A5C5G6C4-F1
#
_cell.length_a   1.000
_cell.length_b   1.000
_cell.length_c   1.000
_cell.angle_alpha   90.00
_cell.angle_beta   90.00
_cell.angle_gamma   90.00
#
_symmetry.space_group_name_H-M   'P 1'
#
loop_
_entity.id
_entity.type
_entity.pdbx_description
1 polymer ?
#
loop_
_entity_poly.entity_id
_entity_poly.type
_entity_poly.pdbx_seq_one_letter_code
_entity_poly.pdbx_strand_id
1 'polypeptide(L)'
;MLGQALLRSARSRAPSGVVVSARSLSMSPVRLDDSSSRPRVLVADPIHLATPLYKQLSNSWDVVTLEGSSRTDFLAHCRAGKYDGVKAIYRHFKGASTKVTGLFDPELVEALPESLRFIAHNGAGYDQINIQACTDRNIQVSVRLLLSSPTPPSP
;
A
#
# COMPACT_ATOMS: atom_id res chain seq x y z
N MET A 1 -34.56 75.02 -4.59
CA MET A 1 -35.27 73.85 -4.01
C MET A 1 -34.54 72.60 -4.47
N LEU A 2 -34.03 71.82 -3.51
CA LEU A 2 -33.52 70.43 -3.59
C LEU A 2 -32.41 70.13 -4.63
N GLY A 3 -31.34 69.40 -4.33
CA GLY A 3 -31.03 68.57 -3.17
C GLY A 3 -29.55 68.18 -3.16
N GLN A 4 -29.06 67.85 -1.97
CA GLN A 4 -27.69 67.39 -1.71
C GLN A 4 -27.54 65.92 -2.10
N ALA A 5 -26.39 65.54 -2.69
CA ALA A 5 -25.95 64.16 -2.77
C ALA A 5 -24.46 64.07 -2.43
N LEU A 6 -24.21 63.44 -1.28
CA LEU A 6 -22.91 63.20 -0.64
C LEU A 6 -22.22 62.01 -1.34
N LEU A 7 -21.10 62.21 -2.05
CA LEU A 7 -20.31 61.11 -2.60
C LEU A 7 -19.28 60.65 -1.56
N ARG A 8 -19.52 59.49 -0.93
CA ARG A 8 -18.61 58.85 0.04
C ARG A 8 -17.53 58.05 -0.69
N SER A 9 -16.31 58.20 -0.19
CA SER A 9 -15.08 57.50 -0.55
C SER A 9 -15.22 55.97 -0.59
N ALA A 10 -14.74 55.36 -1.67
CA ALA A 10 -14.66 53.92 -1.86
C ALA A 10 -13.45 53.35 -1.10
N ARG A 11 -13.70 52.48 -0.10
CA ARG A 11 -12.69 51.58 0.48
C ARG A 11 -12.73 50.25 -0.28
N SER A 12 -11.59 49.86 -0.85
CA SER A 12 -11.39 48.54 -1.46
C SER A 12 -11.43 47.44 -0.39
N ARG A 13 -12.38 46.51 -0.52
CA ARG A 13 -12.52 45.34 0.36
C ARG A 13 -11.90 44.13 -0.38
N ALA A 14 -10.77 43.63 0.13
CA ALA A 14 -10.18 42.37 -0.32
C ALA A 14 -11.10 41.18 0.07
N PRO A 15 -11.19 40.11 -0.74
CA PRO A 15 -12.00 38.96 -0.39
C PRO A 15 -11.29 38.10 0.66
N SER A 16 -12.02 37.80 1.73
CA SER A 16 -11.65 36.84 2.76
C SER A 16 -11.77 35.40 2.25
N GLY A 17 -10.74 34.60 2.52
CA GLY A 17 -10.91 33.23 3.03
C GLY A 17 -10.97 32.10 2.00
N VAL A 18 -9.85 31.39 1.86
CA VAL A 18 -9.79 29.94 2.11
C VAL A 18 -8.42 29.66 2.77
N VAL A 19 -8.40 29.56 4.09
CA VAL A 19 -7.26 28.96 4.81
C VAL A 19 -7.49 27.46 4.78
N VAL A 20 -6.79 26.75 3.89
CA VAL A 20 -6.74 25.28 3.94
C VAL A 20 -5.91 24.92 5.16
N SER A 21 -6.58 24.64 6.27
CA SER A 21 -5.95 24.10 7.47
C SER A 21 -5.28 22.77 7.09
N ALA A 22 -3.95 22.76 7.03
CA ALA A 22 -3.17 21.54 6.97
C ALA A 22 -3.51 20.72 8.21
N ARG A 23 -4.45 19.77 8.07
CA ARG A 23 -4.66 18.75 9.09
C ARG A 23 -3.36 17.96 9.14
N SER A 24 -2.59 18.22 10.18
CA SER A 24 -1.48 17.37 10.60
C SER A 24 -2.02 15.94 10.62
N LEU A 25 -1.59 15.12 9.66
CA LEU A 25 -1.81 13.70 9.70
C LEU A 25 -0.92 13.20 10.84
N SER A 26 -1.50 13.17 12.04
CA SER A 26 -0.98 12.36 13.14
C SER A 26 -1.05 10.93 12.66
N MET A 27 0.04 10.45 12.06
CA MET A 27 0.27 9.02 11.91
C MET A 27 0.45 8.49 13.32
N SER A 28 -0.62 7.97 13.90
CA SER A 28 -0.53 7.18 15.13
C SER A 28 0.58 6.14 14.93
N PRO A 29 1.56 6.04 15.84
CA PRO A 29 2.56 4.99 15.76
C PRO A 29 1.83 3.66 15.64
N VAL A 30 2.20 2.88 14.62
CA VAL A 30 1.73 1.52 14.43
C VAL A 30 1.94 0.81 15.75
N ARG A 31 0.86 0.43 16.42
CA ARG A 31 0.92 -0.47 17.57
C ARG A 31 1.43 -1.80 17.03
N LEU A 32 2.73 -2.05 17.19
CA LEU A 32 3.26 -3.40 17.15
C LEU A 32 2.56 -4.12 18.29
N ASP A 33 1.65 -5.02 17.94
CA ASP A 33 0.98 -5.90 18.89
C ASP A 33 2.01 -6.77 19.62
N ASP A 34 1.64 -7.10 20.85
CA ASP A 34 2.33 -7.84 21.91
C ASP A 34 3.71 -8.45 21.57
N SER A 35 4.70 -8.00 22.32
CA SER A 35 6.16 -8.19 22.15
C SER A 35 6.68 -9.62 22.32
N SER A 36 5.89 -10.66 22.02
CA SER A 36 6.27 -12.06 22.20
C SER A 36 6.28 -12.89 20.91
N SER A 37 5.71 -12.40 19.80
CA SER A 37 5.66 -13.15 18.53
C SER A 37 6.42 -12.45 17.40
N ARG A 38 7.09 -13.23 16.55
CA ARG A 38 7.84 -12.70 15.40
C ARG A 38 6.84 -12.19 14.35
N PRO A 39 7.10 -11.03 13.72
CA PRO A 39 6.21 -10.52 12.68
C PRO A 39 6.17 -11.48 11.48
N ARG A 40 4.98 -11.70 10.91
CA ARG A 40 4.78 -12.62 9.77
C ARG A 40 4.80 -11.86 8.44
N VAL A 41 5.40 -12.47 7.42
CA VAL A 41 5.41 -11.97 6.03
C VAL A 41 4.98 -13.07 5.08
N LEU A 42 4.04 -12.76 4.19
CA LEU A 42 3.60 -13.67 3.13
C LEU A 42 4.42 -13.44 1.85
N VAL A 43 5.19 -14.42 1.44
CA VAL A 43 5.99 -14.42 0.22
C VAL A 43 5.26 -15.26 -0.81
N ALA A 44 4.51 -14.57 -1.68
CA ALA A 44 3.59 -15.21 -2.61
C ALA A 44 4.28 -15.79 -3.85
N ASP A 45 5.47 -15.28 -4.19
CA ASP A 45 6.28 -15.73 -5.32
C ASP A 45 7.73 -15.96 -4.88
N PRO A 46 8.47 -16.87 -5.54
CA PRO A 46 9.85 -17.15 -5.21
C PRO A 46 10.76 -15.93 -5.42
N ILE A 47 11.76 -15.78 -4.55
CA ILE A 47 12.79 -14.74 -4.62
C ILE A 47 14.12 -15.42 -5.01
N HIS A 48 14.50 -15.30 -6.27
CA HIS A 48 15.69 -15.98 -6.80
C HIS A 48 16.99 -15.18 -6.69
N LEU A 49 16.91 -13.85 -6.82
CA LEU A 49 18.10 -13.00 -6.97
C LEU A 49 18.56 -12.35 -5.66
N ALA A 50 17.64 -12.13 -4.72
CA ALA A 50 17.92 -11.46 -3.45
C ALA A 50 18.05 -12.45 -2.29
N THR A 51 18.67 -13.62 -2.53
CA THR A 51 18.78 -14.69 -1.53
C THR A 51 19.45 -14.25 -0.21
N PRO A 52 20.47 -13.37 -0.17
CA PRO A 52 21.04 -12.92 1.10
C PRO A 52 20.06 -12.06 1.90
N LEU A 53 19.35 -11.14 1.23
CA LEU A 53 18.34 -10.28 1.86
C LEU A 53 17.13 -11.09 2.33
N TYR A 54 16.71 -12.09 1.54
CA TYR A 54 15.64 -13.01 1.92
C TYR A 54 16.03 -13.83 3.16
N LYS A 55 17.27 -14.32 3.24
CA LYS A 55 17.78 -15.01 4.43
C LYS A 55 17.81 -14.08 5.65
N GLN A 56 18.26 -12.84 5.47
CA GLN A 56 18.21 -11.84 6.54
C GLN A 56 16.79 -11.56 7.03
N LEU A 57 15.82 -11.47 6.12
CA LEU A 57 14.41 -11.33 6.47
C LEU A 57 13.93 -12.53 7.30
N SER A 58 14.23 -13.77 6.87
CA SER A 58 13.84 -14.97 7.62
C SER A 58 14.47 -15.09 9.01
N ASN A 59 15.54 -14.35 9.31
CA ASN A 59 16.15 -14.36 10.64
C ASN A 59 15.32 -13.57 11.67
N SER A 60 14.51 -12.60 11.24
CA SER A 60 13.70 -11.74 12.13
C SER A 60 12.19 -11.83 11.88
N TRP A 61 11.77 -12.42 10.76
CA TRP A 61 10.37 -12.59 10.38
C TRP A 61 10.00 -14.06 10.22
N ASP A 62 8.74 -14.37 10.49
CA ASP A 62 8.14 -15.65 10.16
C ASP A 62 7.64 -15.60 8.72
N VAL A 63 8.39 -16.23 7.83
CA VAL A 63 8.08 -16.24 6.41
C VAL A 63 7.08 -17.36 6.13
N VAL A 64 5.89 -16.97 5.65
CA VAL A 64 4.89 -17.89 5.14
C VAL A 64 4.78 -17.79 3.64
N THR A 65 4.51 -18.91 2.98
CA THR A 65 4.36 -18.97 1.52
C THR A 65 2.90 -19.07 1.13
N LEU A 66 2.58 -18.65 -0.10
CA LEU A 66 1.24 -18.82 -0.65
C LEU A 66 0.89 -20.30 -0.75
N GLU A 67 -0.28 -20.65 -0.20
CA GLU A 67 -0.86 -21.98 -0.33
C GLU A 67 -2.24 -21.91 -1.01
N GLY A 68 -2.53 -22.94 -1.80
CA GLY A 68 -3.72 -23.05 -2.64
C GLY A 68 -3.36 -23.13 -4.12
N SER A 69 -4.28 -23.67 -4.91
CA SER A 69 -4.12 -23.79 -6.37
C SER A 69 -5.08 -22.89 -7.14
N SER A 70 -6.07 -22.29 -6.45
CA SER A 70 -7.08 -21.42 -7.05
C SER A 70 -7.37 -20.17 -6.21
N ARG A 71 -8.06 -19.21 -6.82
CA ARG A 71 -8.49 -17.97 -6.15
C ARG A 71 -9.46 -18.27 -5.01
N THR A 72 -10.39 -19.18 -5.24
CA THR A 72 -11.36 -19.61 -4.24
C THR A 72 -10.67 -20.17 -3.00
N ASP A 73 -9.64 -21.00 -3.18
CA ASP A 73 -8.87 -21.56 -2.06
C ASP A 73 -8.12 -20.47 -1.30
N PHE A 74 -7.51 -19.53 -2.02
CA PHE A 74 -6.79 -18.43 -1.39
C PHE A 74 -7.73 -17.56 -0.54
N LEU A 75 -8.88 -17.18 -1.08
CA LEU A 75 -9.89 -16.41 -0.34
C LEU A 75 -10.41 -17.19 0.88
N ALA A 76 -10.61 -18.50 0.75
CA ALA A 76 -11.01 -19.36 1.85
C ALA A 76 -9.93 -19.41 2.95
N HIS A 77 -8.65 -19.56 2.58
CA HIS A 77 -7.52 -19.51 3.51
C HIS A 77 -7.44 -18.17 4.25
N CYS A 78 -7.64 -17.05 3.56
CA CYS A 78 -7.66 -15.74 4.19
C CYS A 78 -8.80 -15.61 5.21
N ARG A 79 -10.03 -15.99 4.82
CA ARG A 79 -11.21 -15.93 5.71
C ARG A 79 -11.13 -16.89 6.90
N ALA A 80 -10.40 -18.00 6.74
CA ALA A 80 -10.15 -18.96 7.81
C ALA A 80 -9.01 -18.55 8.76
N GLY A 81 -8.42 -17.38 8.58
CA GLY A 81 -7.36 -16.86 9.45
C GLY A 81 -5.97 -17.46 9.24
N LYS A 82 -5.74 -18.20 8.14
CA LYS A 82 -4.45 -18.86 7.87
C LYS A 82 -3.27 -17.87 7.83
N TYR A 83 -3.55 -16.66 7.36
CA TYR A 83 -2.59 -15.59 7.20
C TYR A 83 -2.69 -14.52 8.30
N ASP A 84 -3.36 -14.80 9.43
CA ASP A 84 -3.49 -13.84 10.53
C ASP A 84 -2.13 -13.45 11.12
N GLY A 85 -1.96 -12.17 11.44
CA GLY A 85 -0.68 -11.64 11.91
C GLY A 85 0.32 -11.33 10.78
N VAL A 86 0.02 -11.68 9.53
CA VAL A 86 0.81 -11.22 8.37
C VAL A 86 0.72 -9.70 8.30
N LYS A 87 1.89 -9.03 8.36
CA LYS A 87 2.00 -7.58 8.27
C LYS A 87 2.35 -7.10 6.86
N ALA A 88 2.97 -7.96 6.05
CA ALA A 88 3.42 -7.63 4.72
C ALA A 88 3.24 -8.79 3.72
N ILE A 89 2.96 -8.46 2.46
CA ILE A 89 2.94 -9.39 1.33
C ILE A 89 4.01 -8.99 0.31
N TYR A 90 4.82 -9.94 -0.14
CA TYR A 90 5.64 -9.81 -1.34
C TYR A 90 5.02 -10.61 -2.49
N ARG A 91 4.95 -10.02 -3.69
CA ARG A 91 4.47 -10.69 -4.90
C ARG A 91 5.19 -10.20 -6.16
N HIS A 92 5.16 -10.99 -7.24
CA HIS A 92 5.79 -10.70 -8.52
C HIS A 92 4.78 -10.42 -9.63
N PHE A 93 5.09 -9.47 -10.51
CA PHE A 93 4.31 -9.24 -11.73
C PHE A 93 4.33 -10.47 -12.63
N LYS A 94 3.15 -10.95 -13.04
CA LYS A 94 2.97 -12.20 -13.80
C LYS A 94 3.65 -13.42 -13.14
N GLY A 95 3.81 -13.40 -11.81
CA GLY A 95 4.32 -14.53 -11.03
C GLY A 95 3.32 -15.69 -10.95
N ALA A 96 3.77 -16.81 -10.37
CA ALA A 96 2.92 -17.98 -10.13
C ALA A 96 1.71 -17.62 -9.25
N SER A 97 1.91 -16.70 -8.29
CA SER A 97 0.84 -16.18 -7.42
C SER A 97 -0.33 -15.57 -8.18
N THR A 98 -0.08 -14.99 -9.37
CA THR A 98 -1.13 -14.33 -10.15
C THR A 98 -2.14 -15.35 -10.70
N LYS A 99 -1.71 -16.60 -10.93
CA LYS A 99 -2.60 -17.68 -11.36
C LYS A 99 -3.51 -18.18 -10.23
N VAL A 100 -3.04 -18.07 -8.99
CA VAL A 100 -3.80 -18.46 -7.79
C VAL A 100 -4.67 -17.30 -7.33
N THR A 101 -4.06 -16.16 -6.99
CA THR A 101 -4.78 -15.01 -6.41
C THR A 101 -5.62 -14.24 -7.42
N GLY A 102 -5.22 -14.20 -8.70
CA GLY A 102 -5.82 -13.29 -9.68
C GLY A 102 -5.43 -11.82 -9.41
N LEU A 103 -6.34 -10.90 -9.71
CA LEU A 103 -6.17 -9.48 -9.41
C LEU A 103 -6.39 -9.22 -7.92
N PHE A 104 -5.66 -8.27 -7.35
CA PHE A 104 -5.97 -7.71 -6.03
C PHE A 104 -7.09 -6.67 -6.19
N ASP A 105 -8.26 -7.15 -6.59
CA ASP A 105 -9.49 -6.37 -6.68
C ASP A 105 -10.12 -6.15 -5.29
N PRO A 106 -11.22 -5.38 -5.17
CA PRO A 106 -11.82 -5.10 -3.87
C PRO A 106 -12.24 -6.36 -3.10
N GLU A 107 -12.71 -7.42 -3.77
CA GLU A 107 -13.10 -8.68 -3.11
C GLU A 107 -11.90 -9.35 -2.42
N LEU A 108 -10.79 -9.48 -3.15
CA LEU A 108 -9.58 -10.05 -2.58
C LEU A 108 -9.03 -9.16 -1.48
N VAL A 109 -8.96 -7.85 -1.73
CA VAL A 109 -8.45 -6.89 -0.76
C VAL A 109 -9.26 -6.93 0.52
N GLU A 110 -10.58 -7.07 0.48
CA GLU A 110 -11.42 -7.21 1.67
C GLU A 110 -11.13 -8.49 2.46
N ALA A 111 -10.87 -9.60 1.76
CA ALA A 111 -10.59 -10.88 2.39
C ALA A 111 -9.21 -10.93 3.08
N LEU A 112 -8.26 -10.05 2.73
CA LEU A 112 -6.91 -10.05 3.32
C LEU A 112 -6.95 -9.82 4.84
N PRO A 113 -6.02 -10.40 5.61
CA PRO A 113 -6.02 -10.30 7.08
C PRO A 113 -5.96 -8.85 7.56
N GLU A 114 -6.70 -8.52 8.63
CA GLU A 114 -6.76 -7.17 9.19
C GLU A 114 -5.40 -6.64 9.69
N SER A 115 -4.45 -7.54 9.95
CA SER A 115 -3.09 -7.21 10.36
C SER A 115 -2.22 -6.66 9.24
N LEU A 116 -2.63 -6.82 7.97
CA LEU A 116 -1.84 -6.45 6.82
C LEU A 116 -1.66 -4.93 6.71
N ARG A 117 -0.43 -4.49 6.46
CA ARG A 117 -0.09 -3.06 6.29
C ARG A 117 0.64 -2.76 5.00
N PHE A 118 1.36 -3.74 4.44
CA PHE A 118 2.23 -3.51 3.29
C PHE A 118 2.04 -4.55 2.19
N ILE A 119 2.01 -4.10 0.94
CA ILE A 119 2.12 -4.96 -0.24
C ILE A 119 3.31 -4.46 -1.07
N ALA A 120 4.35 -5.28 -1.16
CA ALA A 120 5.50 -5.06 -2.02
C ALA A 120 5.27 -5.79 -3.36
N HIS A 121 4.91 -5.04 -4.39
CA HIS A 121 4.72 -5.55 -5.74
C HIS A 121 5.99 -5.39 -6.58
N ASN A 122 6.60 -6.52 -6.94
CA ASN A 122 7.72 -6.54 -7.88
C ASN A 122 7.20 -6.47 -9.32
N GLY A 123 6.87 -5.24 -9.72
CA GLY A 123 6.40 -4.84 -11.05
C GLY A 123 6.48 -3.32 -11.17
N ALA A 124 6.59 -2.80 -12.39
CA ALA A 124 6.70 -1.34 -12.62
C ALA A 124 5.34 -0.63 -12.60
N GLY A 125 4.26 -1.36 -12.85
CA GLY A 125 2.88 -0.86 -12.81
C GLY A 125 2.11 -1.44 -11.63
N TYR A 126 0.92 -0.89 -11.40
CA TYR A 126 -0.01 -1.30 -10.33
C TYR A 126 -1.38 -1.72 -10.87
N ASP A 127 -1.52 -1.98 -12.18
CA ASP A 127 -2.78 -2.37 -12.81
C ASP A 127 -3.37 -3.67 -12.24
N GLN A 128 -2.55 -4.48 -11.56
CA GLN A 128 -2.98 -5.71 -10.90
C GLN A 128 -3.54 -5.51 -9.49
N ILE A 129 -3.56 -4.28 -8.97
CA ILE A 129 -3.91 -3.96 -7.58
C ILE A 129 -4.87 -2.77 -7.58
N ASN A 130 -6.04 -2.94 -6.95
CA ASN A 130 -6.95 -1.84 -6.70
C ASN A 130 -6.41 -0.99 -5.55
N ILE A 131 -5.70 0.08 -5.90
CA ILE A 131 -5.05 0.99 -4.94
C ILE A 131 -6.06 1.66 -4.01
N GLN A 132 -7.27 1.98 -4.48
CA GLN A 132 -8.29 2.60 -3.65
C GLN A 132 -8.74 1.65 -2.54
N ALA A 133 -9.07 0.39 -2.88
CA ALA A 133 -9.45 -0.61 -1.90
C ALA A 133 -8.33 -0.86 -0.87
N CYS A 134 -7.07 -0.86 -1.30
CA CYS A 134 -5.93 -0.95 -0.37
C CYS A 134 -5.86 0.27 0.55
N THR A 135 -6.04 1.47 0.01
CA THR A 135 -5.99 2.73 0.76
C THR A 135 -7.09 2.79 1.81
N ASP A 136 -8.31 2.39 1.45
CA ASP A 136 -9.47 2.36 2.36
C ASP A 136 -9.22 1.41 3.55
N ARG A 137 -8.44 0.34 3.35
CA ARG A 137 -8.01 -0.59 4.40
C ARG A 137 -6.69 -0.20 5.08
N ASN A 138 -6.14 0.99 4.83
CA ASN A 138 -4.83 1.45 5.34
C ASN A 138 -3.65 0.53 4.96
N ILE A 139 -3.68 -0.05 3.76
CA ILE A 139 -2.62 -0.88 3.20
C ILE A 139 -1.79 -0.02 2.24
N GLN A 140 -0.49 0.08 2.51
CA GLN A 140 0.47 0.76 1.65
C GLN A 140 1.00 -0.20 0.58
N VAL A 141 0.99 0.26 -0.67
CA VAL A 141 1.47 -0.50 -1.83
C VAL A 141 2.75 0.13 -2.34
N SER A 142 3.81 -0.67 -2.50
CA SER A 142 5.05 -0.27 -3.15
C SER A 142 5.25 -1.03 -4.46
N VAL A 143 5.82 -0.35 -5.45
CA VAL A 143 6.14 -0.90 -6.78
C VAL A 143 7.63 -0.74 -7.08
N ARG A 144 8.16 -1.54 -8.00
CA ARG A 144 9.55 -1.39 -8.45
C ARG A 144 9.66 -0.22 -9.41
N LEU A 145 10.32 0.86 -8.98
CA LEU A 145 10.66 1.96 -9.88
C LEU A 145 11.63 1.48 -10.96
N LEU A 146 11.37 1.87 -12.22
CA LEU A 146 12.33 1.68 -13.30
C LEU A 146 13.48 2.67 -13.11
N LEU A 147 14.52 2.25 -12.41
CA LEU A 147 15.82 2.88 -12.54
C LEU A 147 16.37 2.54 -13.92
N SER A 148 16.52 3.55 -14.78
CA SER A 148 17.44 3.44 -15.91
C SER A 148 18.82 3.13 -15.31
N SER A 149 19.37 1.95 -15.60
CA SER A 149 20.77 1.70 -15.33
C SER A 149 21.58 2.82 -16.01
N PRO A 150 22.60 3.41 -15.36
CA PRO A 150 23.48 4.32 -16.06
C PRO A 150 24.04 3.57 -17.28
N THR A 151 23.75 4.08 -18.48
CA THR A 151 24.36 3.60 -19.70
C THR A 151 25.86 3.77 -19.52
N PRO A 152 26.67 2.70 -19.60
CA PRO A 152 28.11 2.86 -19.59
C PRO A 152 28.51 3.80 -20.73
N PRO A 153 29.51 4.69 -20.53
CA PRO A 153 29.96 5.57 -21.60
C PRO A 153 30.34 4.72 -22.82
N SER A 154 29.91 5.17 -24.01
CA SER A 154 30.32 4.56 -25.27
C SER A 154 31.86 4.60 -25.38
N PRO A 155 32.50 3.54 -25.92
CA PRO A 155 33.95 3.48 -26.06
C PRO A 155 34.52 4.59 -26.93
#